data_AF-W7RFA2-F1
#
_entry.id   AF-W7RFA2-F1
#
_cell.length_a   1.000
_cell.length_b   1.000
_cell.length_c   1.000
_cell.angle_alpha   90.00
_cell.angle_beta   90.00
_cell.angle_gamma   90.00
#
_symmetry.space_group_name_H-M   'P 1'
#
loop_
_entity.id
_entity.type
_entity.pdbx_description
1 polymer ?
#
loop_
_entity_poly.entity_id
_entity_poly.type
_entity_poly.pdbx_seq_one_letter_code
_entity_poly.pdbx_strand_id
1 'polypeptide(L)'
;MITHNTMVSADIAITIFFMLGITYNYFYDSFPIQIEYLGNLVFWLILPLSIIIVALSLWLLKKKVSMVSTLLALFIAVITLFIVLFF
;
A
#
# COMPACT_ATOMS: atom_id res chain seq x y z
N MET A 1 -16.25 19.75 -15.52
CA MET A 1 -15.46 19.44 -16.73
C MET A 1 -14.31 18.54 -16.28
N ILE A 2 -14.41 17.23 -16.51
CA ILE A 2 -13.32 16.28 -16.24
C ILE A 2 -12.21 16.61 -17.23
N THR A 3 -11.03 17.00 -16.76
CA THR A 3 -9.92 17.40 -17.63
C THR A 3 -9.35 16.15 -18.29
N HIS A 4 -8.93 16.22 -19.55
CA HIS A 4 -8.38 15.09 -20.32
C HIS A 4 -7.31 14.29 -19.53
N ASN A 5 -6.47 14.97 -18.75
CA ASN A 5 -5.46 14.34 -17.90
C ASN A 5 -6.06 13.45 -16.78
N THR A 6 -7.19 13.85 -16.19
CA THR A 6 -7.88 13.03 -15.17
C THR A 6 -8.50 11.76 -15.77
N MET A 7 -8.97 11.83 -17.02
CA MET A 7 -9.52 10.68 -17.75
C MET A 7 -8.42 9.65 -18.07
N VAL A 8 -7.28 10.11 -18.60
CA VAL A 8 -6.10 9.23 -18.85
C VAL A 8 -5.58 8.59 -17.55
N SER A 9 -5.54 9.33 -16.44
CA SER A 9 -5.11 8.77 -15.15
C SER A 9 -6.06 7.70 -14.61
N ALA A 10 -7.37 7.87 -14.85
CA ALA A 10 -8.38 6.90 -14.44
C ALA A 10 -8.28 5.62 -15.28
N ASP A 11 -8.10 5.75 -16.60
CA ASP A 11 -7.96 4.61 -17.51
C ASP A 11 -6.70 3.78 -17.20
N ILE A 12 -5.59 4.44 -16.87
CA ILE A 12 -4.36 3.78 -16.43
C ILE A 12 -4.60 3.03 -15.11
N ALA A 13 -5.23 3.68 -14.13
CA ALA A 13 -5.52 3.04 -12.85
C ALA A 13 -6.42 1.80 -13.02
N ILE A 14 -7.49 1.92 -13.81
CA ILE A 14 -8.42 0.81 -14.10
C ILE A 14 -7.68 -0.34 -14.79
N THR A 15 -6.82 -0.05 -15.77
CA THR A 15 -6.04 -1.07 -16.48
C THR A 15 -5.11 -1.82 -15.53
N ILE A 16 -4.43 -1.11 -14.62
CA ILE A 16 -3.56 -1.71 -13.61
C ILE A 16 -4.37 -2.59 -12.66
N PHE A 17 -5.50 -2.10 -12.13
CA PHE A 17 -6.37 -2.89 -11.26
C PHE A 17 -6.89 -4.15 -11.95
N PHE A 18 -7.23 -4.05 -13.24
CA PHE A 18 -7.73 -5.18 -14.03
C PHE A 18 -6.64 -6.23 -14.24
N MET A 19 -5.43 -5.83 -14.63
CA MET A 19 -4.29 -6.73 -14.78
C MET A 19 -3.97 -7.42 -13.45
N LEU A 20 -3.88 -6.66 -12.35
CA LEU A 20 -3.61 -7.22 -11.03
C LEU A 20 -4.70 -8.19 -10.58
N GLY A 21 -5.97 -7.89 -10.84
CA GLY A 21 -7.09 -8.76 -10.49
C GLY A 21 -7.07 -10.10 -11.23
N ILE A 22 -6.80 -10.08 -12.54
CA ILE A 22 -6.65 -11.31 -13.34
C ILE A 22 -5.47 -12.13 -12.85
N THR A 23 -4.31 -11.49 -12.63
CA THR A 23 -3.11 -12.16 -12.15
C THR A 23 -3.32 -12.77 -10.77
N TYR A 24 -3.97 -12.05 -9.85
CA TYR A 24 -4.32 -12.56 -8.53
C TYR A 24 -5.20 -13.82 -8.63
N ASN A 25 -6.26 -13.78 -9.44
CA ASN A 25 -7.15 -14.93 -9.61
C ASN A 25 -6.42 -16.13 -10.22
N TYR A 26 -5.57 -15.93 -11.23
CA TYR A 26 -4.76 -16.99 -11.82
C TYR A 26 -3.85 -17.68 -10.79
N PHE A 27 -3.18 -16.90 -9.94
CA PHE A 27 -2.33 -17.45 -8.89
C PHE A 27 -3.13 -18.07 -7.75
N TYR A 28 -4.31 -17.54 -7.43
CA TYR A 28 -5.20 -18.14 -6.44
C TYR A 28 -5.70 -19.52 -6.90
N ASP A 29 -6.08 -19.66 -8.17
CA ASP A 29 -6.51 -20.94 -8.73
C ASP A 29 -5.35 -21.94 -8.85
N SER A 30 -4.16 -21.47 -9.21
CA SER A 30 -2.97 -22.33 -9.39
C SER A 30 -2.32 -22.73 -8.06
N PHE A 31 -2.34 -21.84 -7.07
CA PHE A 31 -1.64 -21.99 -5.79
C PHE A 31 -2.46 -21.44 -4.61
N PRO A 32 -3.66 -22.00 -4.34
CA PRO A 32 -4.62 -21.43 -3.42
C PRO A 32 -4.08 -21.26 -2.00
N ILE A 33 -3.38 -22.28 -1.50
CA ILE A 33 -2.81 -22.29 -0.15
C ILE A 33 -1.72 -21.22 0.02
N GLN A 34 -0.89 -21.01 -1.01
CA GLN A 34 0.22 -20.04 -0.93
C GLN A 34 -0.30 -18.60 -0.96
N ILE A 35 -1.32 -18.33 -1.78
CA ILE A 35 -1.97 -17.02 -1.82
C ILE A 35 -2.78 -16.77 -0.54
N GLU A 36 -3.42 -17.79 0.03
CA GLU A 36 -4.11 -17.66 1.32
C GLU A 36 -3.13 -17.33 2.46
N TYR A 37 -1.97 -18.00 2.53
CA TYR A 37 -0.93 -17.64 3.49
C TYR A 37 -0.37 -16.24 3.27
N LEU A 38 -0.14 -15.84 2.02
CA LEU A 38 0.33 -14.50 1.68
C LEU A 38 -0.70 -13.44 2.08
N GLY A 39 -1.98 -13.65 1.77
CA GLY A 39 -3.08 -12.78 2.17
C GLY A 39 -3.22 -12.66 3.68
N ASN A 40 -3.14 -13.79 4.40
CA ASN A 40 -3.16 -13.80 5.85
C ASN A 40 -1.96 -13.04 6.45
N LEU A 41 -0.74 -13.30 5.95
CA LEU A 41 0.48 -12.62 6.41
C LEU A 41 0.42 -11.11 6.17
N VAL A 42 -0.03 -10.69 4.98
CA VAL A 42 -0.21 -9.28 4.62
C VAL A 42 -1.28 -8.63 5.51
N PHE A 43 -2.40 -9.31 5.78
CA PHE A 43 -3.44 -8.82 6.70
C PHE A 43 -2.89 -8.62 8.12
N TRP A 44 -2.18 -9.61 8.66
CA TRP A 44 -1.59 -9.56 9.99
C TRP A 44 -0.51 -8.48 10.13
N LEU A 45 0.14 -8.05 9.03
CA LEU A 45 1.13 -6.97 9.04
C LEU A 45 0.49 -5.59 8.83
N ILE A 46 -0.43 -5.44 7.88
CA ILE A 46 -1.05 -4.15 7.55
C ILE A 46 -1.89 -3.63 8.70
N LEU A 47 -2.64 -4.50 9.38
CA LEU A 47 -3.54 -4.10 10.45
C LEU A 47 -2.80 -3.43 11.62
N PRO A 48 -1.76 -4.02 12.24
CA PRO A 48 -0.99 -3.34 13.28
C PRO A 48 -0.22 -2.12 12.76
N LEU A 49 0.32 -2.16 11.54
CA LEU A 49 0.97 -0.98 10.94
C LEU A 49 0.01 0.20 10.85
N SER A 50 -1.23 -0.04 10.41
CA SER A 50 -2.25 1.00 10.27
C SER A 50 -2.59 1.65 11.61
N ILE A 51 -2.73 0.84 12.68
CA ILE A 51 -2.98 1.33 14.04
C ILE A 51 -1.80 2.19 14.52
N ILE A 52 -0.57 1.74 14.29
CA ILE A 52 0.65 2.48 14.64
C ILE A 52 0.69 3.84 13.93
N ILE A 53 0.41 3.86 12.63
CA ILE A 53 0.40 5.09 11.81
C ILE A 53 -0.66 6.07 12.32
N VAL A 54 -1.87 5.59 12.62
CA VAL A 54 -2.95 6.44 13.15
C VAL A 54 -2.57 6.99 14.52
N ALA A 55 -2.07 6.15 15.42
CA ALA A 55 -1.64 6.57 16.76
C ALA A 55 -0.51 7.61 16.70
N LEU A 56 0.50 7.39 15.85
CA LEU A 56 1.60 8.33 15.61
C LEU A 56 1.08 9.65 15.01
N SER A 57 0.17 9.58 14.05
CA SER A 57 -0.41 10.77 13.41
C SER A 57 -1.16 11.64 14.43
N LEU A 58 -1.97 11.02 15.30
CA LEU A 58 -2.68 11.72 16.38
C LEU A 58 -1.72 12.32 17.42
N TRP A 59 -0.66 11.61 17.77
CA TRP A 59 0.35 12.10 18.71
C TRP A 59 1.12 13.31 18.14
N LEU A 60 1.50 13.24 16.86
CA LEU A 60 2.17 14.32 16.15
C LEU A 60 1.27 15.56 15.99
N LEU A 61 -0.02 15.35 15.69
CA LEU A 61 -1.01 16.43 15.61
C LEU A 61 -1.14 17.18 16.94
N LYS A 62 -1.19 16.44 18.06
CA LYS A 62 -1.20 17.03 19.41
C LYS A 62 0.06 17.83 19.72
N LYS A 63 1.22 17.43 19.17
CA LYS A 63 2.51 18.06 19.42
C LYS A 63 2.80 19.25 18.48
N LYS A 64 1.92 19.60 17.52
CA LYS A 64 2.09 20.67 16.52
C LYS A 64 3.46 20.65 15.81
N VAL A 65 4.02 19.47 15.54
CA VAL A 65 5.38 19.36 15.00
C VAL A 65 5.33 19.25 13.48
N SER A 66 6.13 20.06 12.77
CA SER A 66 6.36 19.95 11.31
C SER A 66 7.05 18.64 10.89
N MET A 67 7.34 17.76 11.84
CA MET A 67 8.02 16.47 11.72
C MET A 67 7.15 15.38 11.06
N VAL A 68 5.90 15.70 10.66
CA VAL A 68 5.04 14.80 9.88
C VAL A 68 5.68 14.47 8.52
N SER A 69 6.39 15.42 7.88
CA SER A 69 7.04 15.13 6.59
C SER A 69 8.24 14.18 6.73
N THR A 70 9.00 14.26 7.83
CA THR A 70 10.14 13.37 8.08
C THR A 70 9.71 11.97 8.45
N LEU A 71 8.60 11.81 9.18
CA LEU A 71 8.08 10.48 9.53
C LEU A 71 7.44 9.78 8.32
N LEU A 72 6.73 10.54 7.47
CA LEU A 72 6.24 10.07 6.18
C LEU A 72 7.40 9.68 5.25
N ALA A 73 8.45 10.51 5.19
CA ALA A 73 9.66 10.20 4.42
C ALA A 73 10.37 8.94 4.93
N LEU A 74 10.42 8.72 6.25
CA LEU A 74 10.98 7.51 6.84
C LEU A 74 10.15 6.27 6.46
N PHE A 75 8.82 6.35 6.50
CA PHE A 75 7.95 5.26 6.06
C PHE A 75 8.15 4.91 4.59
N ILE A 76 8.21 5.93 3.71
CA ILE A 76 8.50 5.74 2.28
C ILE A 76 9.89 5.11 2.10
N ALA A 77 10.89 5.55 2.85
CA ALA A 77 12.23 5.00 2.80
C ALA A 77 12.28 3.53 3.25
N VAL A 78 11.58 3.15 4.33
CA VAL A 78 11.51 1.77 4.80
C VAL A 78 10.80 0.87 3.79
N ILE A 79 9.69 1.33 3.21
CA ILE A 79 8.97 0.58 2.15
C ILE A 79 9.88 0.39 0.93
N THR A 80 10.59 1.44 0.51
CA THR A 80 11.54 1.38 -0.62
C THR A 80 12.68 0.41 -0.35
N LEU A 81 13.25 0.46 0.86
CA LEU A 81 14.34 -0.42 1.27
C LEU A 81 13.89 -1.89 1.37
N PHE A 82 12.67 -2.13 1.81
CA PHE A 82 12.06 -3.46 1.83
C PHE A 82 11.87 -4.01 0.42
N ILE A 83 11.41 -3.18 -0.52
CA ILE A 83 11.29 -3.57 -1.94
C ILE A 83 12.68 -3.94 -2.50
N VAL A 84 13.70 -3.10 -2.32
CA VAL A 84 15.06 -3.34 -2.85
C VAL A 84 15.75 -4.57 -2.25
N LEU A 85 15.41 -4.97 -1.02
CA LEU A 85 16.02 -6.14 -0.38
C LEU A 85 15.34 -7.45 -0.76
N PHE A 86 14.06 -7.42 -1.12
CA PHE A 86 13.26 -8.61 -1.39
C PHE A 86 12.88 -8.79 -2.88
N PHE A 87 13.28 -7.86 -3.74
CA PHE A 87 13.21 -7.91 -5.21
C PHE A 87 14.57 -7.61 -5.80
#